data_AF-A0AAU2QD10-F1
#
_entry.id   AF-A0AAU2QD10-F1
#
_cell.length_a   1.000
_cell.length_b   1.000
_cell.length_c   1.000
_cell.angle_alpha   90.00
_cell.angle_beta   90.00
_cell.angle_gamma   90.00
#
_symmetry.space_group_name_H-M   'P 1'
#
loop_
_entity.id
_entity.type
_entity.pdbx_description
1 polymer ?
#
loop_
_entity_poly.entity_id
_entity_poly.type
_entity_poly.pdbx_seq_one_letter_code
_entity_poly.pdbx_strand_id
1 'polypeptide(L)' 'MKTFFIVKGPLIWLDENGEPDGYFDVHDYIEMCRTHYDKVGIGAAYVNSLFR' A
#
# COMPACT_ATOMS: atom_id res chain seq x y z
N MET A 1 -3.41 -4.75 18.02
CA MET A 1 -2.67 -5.95 17.56
C MET A 1 -1.49 -5.50 16.70
N LYS A 2 -0.32 -6.13 16.83
CA LYS A 2 0.84 -5.91 15.94
C LYS A 2 1.15 -7.25 15.24
N THR A 3 1.24 -7.25 13.92
CA THR A 3 1.43 -8.47 13.11
C THR A 3 2.45 -8.20 12.01
N PHE A 4 3.29 -9.19 11.73
CA PHE A 4 4.20 -9.17 10.59
C PHE A 4 3.55 -9.86 9.39
N PHE A 5 3.55 -9.21 8.23
CA PHE A 5 2.94 -9.74 7.00
C PHE A 5 3.96 -9.82 5.87
N ILE A 6 3.83 -10.88 5.07
CA ILE A 6 4.35 -10.95 3.70
C ILE A 6 3.11 -11.01 2.81
N VAL A 7 2.84 -9.93 2.08
CA VAL A 7 1.64 -9.82 1.22
C VAL A 7 2.06 -9.94 -0.23
N LYS A 8 1.47 -10.89 -0.96
CA LYS A 8 1.56 -10.97 -2.42
C LYS A 8 0.28 -10.38 -3.00
N GLY A 9 0.39 -9.19 -3.60
CA GLY A 9 -0.75 -8.49 -4.21
C GLY A 9 -1.18 -9.05 -5.58
N PRO A 10 -2.26 -8.48 -6.16
CA PRO A 10 -3.04 -7.37 -5.62
C PRO A 10 -4.06 -7.82 -4.56
N LEU A 11 -4.52 -6.88 -3.74
CA LEU A 11 -5.78 -7.04 -3.02
C LEU A 11 -6.90 -6.69 -4.00
N ILE A 12 -7.95 -7.52 -4.05
CA ILE A 12 -9.18 -7.24 -4.80
C ILE A 12 -10.25 -6.96 -3.75
N TRP A 13 -10.83 -5.76 -3.82
CA TRP A 13 -11.98 -5.43 -2.98
C TRP A 13 -13.19 -6.15 -3.54
N LEU A 14 -14.02 -6.70 -2.67
CA LEU A 14 -15.27 -7.35 -3.05
C LEU A 14 -16.44 -6.54 -2.49
N ASP A 15 -17.50 -6.41 -3.29
CA ASP A 15 -18.77 -5.85 -2.83
C ASP A 15 -19.52 -6.82 -1.90
N GLU A 16 -20.73 -6.44 -1.47
CA GLU A 16 -21.56 -7.27 -0.59
C GLU A 16 -22.05 -8.57 -1.25
N ASN A 17 -22.02 -8.66 -2.59
CA ASN A 17 -22.38 -9.85 -3.36
C ASN A 17 -21.16 -10.77 -3.60
N GLY A 18 -19.96 -10.33 -3.21
CA GLY A 18 -18.71 -11.05 -3.45
C GLY A 18 -18.10 -10.79 -4.83
N GLU A 19 -18.58 -9.79 -5.55
CA GLU A 19 -18.08 -9.41 -6.88
C GLU A 19 -16.94 -8.38 -6.76
N PRO A 20 -15.93 -8.40 -7.65
CA PRO A 20 -14.83 -7.42 -7.63
C PRO A 20 -15.30 -5.97 -7.82
N ASP A 21 -14.96 -5.11 -6.86
CA ASP A 21 -15.26 -3.67 -6.86
C ASP A 21 -13.99 -2.84 -6.55
N GLY A 22 -12.91 -3.13 -7.28
CA GLY A 22 -11.65 -2.39 -7.22
C GLY A 22 -10.46 -3.22 -6.78
N TYR A 23 -9.29 -2.58 -6.77
CA TYR A 23 -8.03 -3.23 -6.44
C TYR A 23 -7.12 -2.31 -5.62
N PHE A 24 -6.12 -2.93 -5.00
CA PHE A 24 -5.01 -2.25 -4.37
C PHE A 24 -3.73 -3.04 -4.61
N ASP A 25 -2.81 -2.46 -5.36
CA ASP A 25 -1.55 -3.08 -5.72
C ASP A 25 -0.33 -2.40 -5.05
N VAL A 26 0.87 -2.83 -5.45
CA VAL A 26 2.11 -2.31 -4.87
C VAL A 26 2.37 -0.85 -5.24
N HIS A 27 1.90 -0.39 -6.39
CA HIS A 27 2.07 0.98 -6.85
C HIS A 27 1.20 1.94 -6.03
N ASP A 28 -0.06 1.55 -5.76
CA ASP A 28 -0.95 2.28 -4.84
C ASP A 28 -0.31 2.39 -3.44
N TYR A 29 0.27 1.30 -2.95
CA TYR A 29 0.93 1.27 -1.66
C TYR A 29 2.18 2.17 -1.59
N ILE A 30 2.97 2.19 -2.66
CA ILE A 30 4.14 3.08 -2.78
C ILE A 30 3.71 4.54 -2.77
N GLU A 31 2.69 4.91 -3.55
CA GLU A 31 2.20 6.29 -3.62
C GLU A 31 1.63 6.76 -2.28
N MET A 32 0.80 5.93 -1.64
CA MET A 32 0.23 6.21 -0.32
C MET A 32 1.34 6.43 0.72
N CYS A 33 2.34 5.55 0.77
CA CYS A 33 3.46 5.67 1.69
C CYS A 33 4.29 6.94 1.41
N ARG A 34 4.62 7.24 0.15
CA ARG A 34 5.39 8.43 -0.22
C ARG A 34 4.68 9.71 0.18
N THR A 35 3.38 9.80 -0.13
CA THR A 35 2.53 10.94 0.22
C THR A 35 2.49 11.16 1.73
N HIS A 36 2.31 10.09 2.51
CA HIS A 36 2.31 10.19 3.95
C HIS A 36 3.67 10.63 4.50
N TYR A 37 4.75 9.98 4.05
CA TYR A 37 6.10 10.22 4.57
C TYR A 37 6.57 11.64 4.27
N ASP A 38 6.20 12.20 3.12
CA ASP A 38 6.45 13.60 2.79
C ASP A 38 5.69 14.55 3.72
N LYS A 39 4.38 14.32 3.87
CA LYS A 39 3.49 15.16 4.70
C LYS A 39 3.92 15.23 6.17
N VAL A 40 4.50 14.16 6.71
CA VAL A 40 4.92 14.09 8.12
C VAL A 40 6.41 14.38 8.35
N GLY A 41 7.16 14.79 7.32
CA GLY A 41 8.54 15.25 7.43
C GLY A 41 9.62 14.16 7.41
N ILE A 42 9.28 12.91 7.08
CA ILE A 42 10.27 11.83 6.85
C ILE A 42 10.88 11.95 5.45
N GLY A 43 10.10 12.45 4.49
CA GLY A 43 10.48 12.64 3.09
C GLY A 43 10.14 11.43 2.21
N ALA A 44 9.53 11.70 1.06
CA ALA A 44 9.11 10.66 0.12
C ALA A 44 10.25 9.74 -0.36
N ALA A 45 11.48 10.24 -0.42
CA ALA A 45 12.65 9.48 -0.88
C ALA A 45 12.99 8.28 0.02
N TYR A 46 12.60 8.31 1.29
CA TYR A 46 12.84 7.20 2.22
C TYR A 46 12.15 5.91 1.75
N VAL A 47 10.93 6.00 1.21
CA VAL A 47 10.19 4.83 0.71
C VAL A 47 10.96 4.12 -0.41
N ASN A 48 11.67 4.86 -1.27
CA ASN A 48 12.48 4.28 -2.35
C ASN A 48 13.66 3.45 -1.81
N SER A 49 14.19 3.77 -0.63
CA SER A 49 15.28 3.02 -0.01
C SER A 49 14.88 1.59 0.39
N LEU A 50 13.58 1.31 0.44
CA LEU A 50 12.99 0.03 0.83
C LEU A 50 12.81 -0.93 -0.36
N PHE A 51 12.96 -0.47 -1.62
CA PHE A 51 12.77 -1.31 -2.82
C PHE A 51 13.90 -2.33 -2.99
N ARG A 52 13.59 -3.52 -3.51
CA ARG A 52 14.54 -4.62 -3.76
C ARG A 52 14.20 -5.33 -5.05
#